data_AF-A0A7V5U404-F1
#
_entry.id   AF-A0A7V5U404-F1
#
_cell.length_a   1.000
_cell.length_b   1.000
_cell.length_c   1.000
_cell.angle_alpha   90.00
_cell.angle_beta   90.00
_cell.angle_gamma   90.00
#
_symmetry.space_group_name_H-M   'P 1'
#
loop_
_entity.id
_entity.type
_entity.pdbx_description
1 polymer ?
#
loop_
_entity_poly.entity_id
_entity_poly.type
_entity_poly.pdbx_seq_one_letter_code
_entity_poly.pdbx_strand_id
1 'polypeptide(L)'
;MARRYIIVRIGNTNYYSLLCEEVKGGVKILEKRISQINRDNLSENGFDRDALKQLFENQNAGEYILILPYQDVVTGILEFPLTDRKKIESALVYELENEVMESSDELVYDYSILNSAGGKTQIGYYSIKKERMRSILQEFSMIGIDPAFVVAAQNAYSGMSRFLFKKEGQMGVRLIVDMSDSTLLLTFIDSSGFSFGRGFEITDLREERDIIRNFIRSTIQYYRMRAKKDILNTFIVAGEGDIEFLASLLQEAGIPDATRLIPDEFIPYDIEPQFVIPFSAAVARVELTKRQLINFRKGEFIYRGEYEYLKGQLIKYGIGVV
;
A
#
# COMPACT_ATOMS: atom_id res chain seq x y z
N MET A 1 1.96 8.67 -26.73
CA MET A 1 2.19 7.28 -26.28
C MET A 1 1.46 7.11 -24.95
N ALA A 2 0.74 6.01 -24.74
CA ALA A 2 0.10 5.75 -23.46
C ALA A 2 1.17 5.53 -22.37
N ARG A 3 0.94 6.04 -21.16
CA ARG A 3 1.88 5.88 -20.05
C ARG A 3 1.81 4.45 -19.53
N ARG A 4 2.96 3.87 -19.25
CA ARG A 4 3.10 2.51 -18.70
C ARG A 4 3.73 2.55 -17.32
N TYR A 5 3.19 1.73 -16.43
CA TYR A 5 3.60 1.63 -15.04
C TYR A 5 3.92 0.18 -14.72
N ILE A 6 5.03 -0.07 -14.02
CA ILE A 6 5.24 -1.35 -13.33
C ILE A 6 5.01 -1.11 -11.85
N ILE A 7 4.05 -1.82 -11.29
CA ILE A 7 3.73 -1.77 -9.87
C ILE A 7 4.32 -3.01 -9.22
N VAL A 8 5.12 -2.81 -8.18
CA VAL A 8 5.85 -3.87 -7.48
C VAL A 8 5.34 -3.97 -6.05
N ARG A 9 4.94 -5.17 -5.62
CA ARG A 9 4.62 -5.48 -4.24
C ARG A 9 5.69 -6.41 -3.68
N ILE A 10 6.26 -6.01 -2.54
CA ILE A 10 7.18 -6.85 -1.76
C ILE A 10 6.33 -7.72 -0.84
N GLY A 11 6.35 -9.04 -1.04
CA GLY A 11 5.85 -10.02 -0.08
C GLY A 11 6.99 -10.71 0.67
N ASN A 12 6.65 -11.59 1.61
CA ASN A 12 7.61 -12.34 2.43
C ASN A 12 8.06 -13.68 1.80
N THR A 13 7.30 -14.17 0.83
CA THR A 13 7.55 -15.42 0.10
C THR A 13 7.76 -15.18 -1.39
N ASN A 14 7.04 -14.19 -1.94
CA ASN A 14 7.08 -13.84 -3.35
C ASN A 14 7.17 -12.32 -3.52
N TYR A 15 7.80 -11.89 -4.60
CA TYR A 15 7.61 -10.56 -5.17
C TYR A 15 6.58 -10.60 -6.29
N TYR A 16 5.80 -9.54 -6.43
CA TYR A 16 4.75 -9.44 -7.44
C TYR A 16 4.97 -8.19 -8.28
N SER A 17 4.79 -8.30 -9.59
CA SER A 17 4.74 -7.15 -10.48
C SER A 17 3.50 -7.15 -11.36
N LEU A 18 2.92 -5.97 -11.54
CA LEU A 18 1.82 -5.72 -12.46
C LEU A 18 2.24 -4.63 -13.46
N LEU A 19 2.34 -5.00 -14.74
CA LEU A 19 2.55 -4.05 -15.82
C LEU A 19 1.18 -3.55 -16.31
N CYS A 20 0.98 -2.24 -16.20
CA CYS A 20 -0.26 -1.58 -16.60
C CYS A 20 0.01 -0.48 -17.65
N GLU A 21 -0.99 -0.23 -18.48
CA GLU A 21 -1.05 0.90 -19.40
C GLU A 21 -2.24 1.80 -19.06
N GLU A 22 -2.02 3.11 -19.04
CA GLU A 22 -3.08 4.08 -18.87
C GLU A 22 -3.99 4.11 -20.10
N VAL A 23 -5.28 3.92 -19.88
CA VAL A 23 -6.31 4.00 -20.92
C VAL A 23 -7.37 5.02 -20.54
N LYS A 24 -8.18 5.45 -21.51
CA LYS A 24 -9.26 6.39 -21.23
C LYS A 24 -10.22 5.82 -20.17
N GLY A 25 -10.24 6.43 -18.99
CA GLY A 25 -11.12 6.06 -17.89
C GLY A 25 -10.62 4.92 -16.99
N GLY A 26 -9.33 4.55 -17.05
CA GLY A 26 -8.76 3.59 -16.12
C GLY A 26 -7.39 3.04 -16.52
N VAL A 27 -7.14 1.79 -16.16
CA VAL A 27 -5.90 1.07 -16.44
C VAL A 27 -6.20 -0.24 -17.16
N LYS A 28 -5.34 -0.61 -18.11
CA LYS A 28 -5.33 -1.91 -18.75
C LYS A 28 -4.15 -2.72 -18.21
N ILE A 29 -4.41 -3.92 -17.72
CA ILE A 29 -3.35 -4.87 -17.34
C ILE A 29 -2.74 -5.44 -18.63
N LEU A 30 -1.41 -5.38 -18.71
CA LEU A 30 -0.65 -5.95 -19.82
C LEU A 30 0.03 -7.26 -19.41
N GLU A 31 0.57 -7.31 -18.20
CA GLU A 31 1.32 -8.47 -17.71
C GLU A 31 1.26 -8.56 -16.18
N LYS A 32 1.28 -9.80 -15.68
CA LYS A 32 1.33 -10.17 -14.27
C LYS A 32 2.54 -11.08 -14.08
N ARG A 33 3.38 -10.84 -13.08
CA ARG A 33 4.48 -11.75 -12.71
C ARG A 33 4.57 -11.93 -11.22
N ILE A 34 5.05 -13.11 -10.87
CA ILE A 34 5.40 -13.51 -9.51
C ILE A 34 6.82 -14.08 -9.59
N SER A 35 7.68 -13.68 -8.67
CA SER A 35 8.99 -14.31 -8.51
C SER A 35 9.15 -14.77 -7.06
N GLN A 36 9.54 -16.02 -6.88
CA GLN A 36 9.69 -16.62 -5.57
C GLN A 36 11.01 -16.18 -4.93
N ILE A 37 10.95 -15.79 -3.66
CA ILE A 37 12.12 -15.35 -2.89
C ILE A 37 12.93 -16.56 -2.45
N ASN A 38 14.20 -16.62 -2.85
CA ASN A 38 15.15 -17.57 -2.31
C ASN A 38 15.75 -17.01 -1.02
N ARG A 39 15.36 -17.58 0.13
CA ARG A 39 15.81 -17.14 1.46
C ARG A 39 17.30 -17.38 1.72
N ASP A 40 17.92 -18.29 0.97
CA ASP A 40 19.36 -18.55 1.06
C ASP A 40 20.19 -17.50 0.29
N ASN A 41 19.53 -16.67 -0.54
CA ASN A 41 20.15 -15.65 -1.38
C ASN A 41 19.78 -14.21 -0.98
N LEU A 42 19.37 -14.00 0.29
CA LEU A 42 19.02 -12.66 0.75
C LEU A 42 20.26 -11.78 0.90
N SER A 43 20.16 -10.56 0.39
CA SER A 43 21.10 -9.49 0.73
C SER A 43 21.03 -9.14 2.22
N GLU A 44 22.01 -8.38 2.70
CA GLU A 44 22.02 -7.85 4.07
C GLU A 44 20.76 -7.03 4.42
N ASN A 45 20.07 -6.49 3.42
CA ASN A 45 18.82 -5.74 3.57
C ASN A 45 17.55 -6.61 3.52
N GLY A 46 17.70 -7.93 3.39
CA GLY A 46 16.61 -8.91 3.35
C GLY A 46 15.96 -9.09 1.99
N PHE A 47 16.65 -8.77 0.89
CA PHE A 47 16.10 -8.88 -0.48
C PHE A 47 16.84 -9.89 -1.33
N ASP A 48 16.10 -10.73 -2.04
CA ASP A 48 16.63 -11.57 -3.11
C ASP A 48 16.67 -10.77 -4.42
N ARG A 49 17.86 -10.29 -4.78
CA ARG A 49 18.05 -9.43 -5.96
C ARG A 49 17.77 -10.16 -7.27
N ASP A 50 17.98 -11.46 -7.32
CA ASP A 50 17.79 -12.21 -8.56
C ASP A 50 16.30 -12.47 -8.78
N ALA A 51 15.55 -12.77 -7.73
CA ALA A 51 14.08 -12.80 -7.79
C ALA A 51 13.49 -11.42 -8.16
N LEU A 52 14.02 -10.32 -7.61
CA LEU A 52 13.57 -8.98 -8.01
C LEU A 52 13.83 -8.71 -9.50
N LYS A 53 15.01 -9.04 -10.04
CA LYS A 53 15.34 -8.82 -11.47
C LYS A 53 14.35 -9.50 -12.41
N GLN A 54 13.93 -10.73 -12.08
CA GLN A 54 12.99 -11.51 -12.90
C GLN A 54 11.66 -10.77 -13.14
N LEU A 55 11.24 -9.90 -12.21
CA LEU A 55 10.04 -9.10 -12.38
C LEU A 55 10.13 -8.10 -13.54
N PHE A 56 11.34 -7.65 -13.89
CA PHE A 56 11.57 -6.58 -14.86
C PHE A 56 12.13 -7.06 -16.21
N GLU A 57 12.49 -8.34 -16.32
CA GLU A 57 13.09 -8.89 -17.54
C GLU A 57 12.23 -8.65 -18.78
N ASN A 58 12.82 -8.04 -19.81
CA ASN A 58 12.16 -7.71 -21.08
C ASN A 58 10.96 -6.76 -20.94
N GLN A 59 10.84 -6.02 -19.83
CA GLN A 59 9.81 -5.00 -19.65
C GLN A 59 10.37 -3.60 -19.87
N ASN A 60 9.58 -2.75 -20.53
CA ASN A 60 9.85 -1.32 -20.63
C ASN A 60 8.64 -0.56 -20.09
N ALA A 61 8.85 0.15 -18.98
CA ALA A 61 7.86 1.00 -18.35
C ALA A 61 8.43 2.39 -18.15
N GLY A 62 7.56 3.41 -18.18
CA GLY A 62 7.99 4.78 -17.96
C GLY A 62 8.12 5.15 -16.49
N GLU A 63 7.39 4.46 -15.60
CA GLU A 63 7.42 4.73 -14.16
C GLU A 63 7.30 3.42 -13.36
N TYR A 64 8.06 3.32 -12.27
CA TYR A 64 7.98 2.24 -11.30
C TYR A 64 7.27 2.72 -10.02
N ILE A 65 6.33 1.91 -9.52
CA ILE A 65 5.60 2.17 -8.27
C ILE A 65 5.91 1.02 -7.32
N LEU A 66 6.52 1.34 -6.19
CA LEU A 66 6.82 0.37 -5.14
C LEU A 66 5.78 0.43 -4.03
N ILE A 67 5.19 -0.71 -3.69
CA ILE A 67 4.30 -0.85 -2.54
C ILE A 67 5.12 -1.45 -1.40
N LEU A 68 5.27 -0.66 -0.33
CA LEU A 68 5.95 -1.09 0.88
C LEU A 68 5.06 -2.06 1.67
N PRO A 69 5.65 -3.12 2.26
CA PRO A 69 4.93 -4.02 3.14
C PRO A 69 4.50 -3.26 4.41
N TYR A 70 3.42 -3.69 5.05
CA TYR A 70 2.85 -2.92 6.17
C TYR A 70 3.79 -2.86 7.37
N GLN A 71 4.68 -3.84 7.54
CA GLN A 71 5.65 -3.90 8.64
C GLN A 71 6.68 -2.77 8.56
N ASP A 72 6.95 -2.26 7.36
CA ASP A 72 7.91 -1.17 7.15
C ASP A 72 7.29 0.22 7.37
N VAL A 73 5.96 0.30 7.57
CA VAL A 73 5.23 1.56 7.65
C VAL A 73 4.41 1.66 8.92
N VAL A 74 4.72 2.64 9.75
CA VAL A 74 3.87 3.04 10.88
C VAL A 74 2.73 3.90 10.36
N THR A 75 1.51 3.56 10.78
CA THR A 75 0.30 4.27 10.37
C THR A 75 -0.56 4.62 11.56
N GLY A 76 -1.13 5.81 11.56
CA GLY A 76 -2.06 6.22 12.61
C GLY A 76 -3.01 7.30 12.13
N ILE A 77 -3.87 7.75 13.05
CA ILE A 77 -4.84 8.81 12.76
C ILE A 77 -4.72 9.88 13.82
N LEU A 78 -4.54 11.12 13.39
CA LEU A 78 -4.48 12.31 14.23
C LEU A 78 -5.67 13.23 13.95
N GLU A 79 -6.13 13.95 14.97
CA GLU A 79 -7.17 14.97 14.86
C GLU A 79 -6.60 16.33 15.22
N PHE A 80 -6.75 17.29 14.30
CA PHE A 80 -6.30 18.66 14.47
C PHE A 80 -7.50 19.59 14.66
N PRO A 81 -7.46 20.53 15.62
CA PRO A 81 -8.51 21.54 15.83
C PRO A 81 -8.38 22.72 14.85
N LEU A 82 -8.03 22.43 13.60
CA LEU A 82 -7.79 23.41 12.54
C LEU A 82 -7.96 22.74 11.17
N THR A 83 -8.34 23.53 10.18
CA THR A 83 -8.58 23.08 8.80
C THR A 83 -7.53 23.60 7.81
N ASP A 84 -6.69 24.55 8.22
CA ASP A 84 -5.64 25.09 7.37
C ASP A 84 -4.52 24.06 7.20
N ARG A 85 -4.29 23.66 5.95
CA ARG A 85 -3.34 22.61 5.60
C ARG A 85 -1.91 22.92 6.01
N LYS A 86 -1.43 24.15 5.85
CA LYS A 86 -0.04 24.50 6.19
C LYS A 86 0.17 24.44 7.69
N LYS A 87 -0.85 24.82 8.47
CA LYS A 87 -0.85 24.67 9.93
C LYS A 87 -0.86 23.19 10.33
N ILE A 88 -1.64 22.33 9.66
CA ILE A 88 -1.59 20.88 9.86
C ILE A 88 -0.18 20.35 9.58
N GLU A 89 0.41 20.68 8.43
CA GLU A 89 1.75 20.23 8.05
C GLU A 89 2.81 20.63 9.08
N SER A 90 2.71 21.84 9.62
CA SER A 90 3.65 22.34 10.65
C SER A 90 3.45 21.66 12.01
N ALA A 91 2.18 21.39 12.40
CA ALA A 91 1.87 20.73 13.66
C ALA A 91 2.15 19.22 13.61
N LEU A 92 2.01 18.61 12.43
CA LEU A 92 2.19 17.16 12.22
C LEU A 92 3.57 16.66 12.66
N VAL A 93 4.62 17.48 12.46
CA VAL A 93 5.99 17.15 12.89
C VAL A 93 6.01 16.79 14.37
N TYR A 94 5.44 17.66 15.21
CA TYR A 94 5.44 17.50 16.66
C TYR A 94 4.54 16.36 17.13
N GLU A 95 3.36 16.19 16.50
CA GLU A 95 2.45 15.10 16.83
C GLU A 95 3.06 13.73 16.48
N LEU A 96 3.78 13.63 15.34
CA LEU A 96 4.46 12.39 14.95
C LEU A 96 5.57 12.00 15.91
N GLU A 97 6.34 12.95 16.43
CA GLU A 97 7.40 12.66 17.41
C GLU A 97 6.83 12.06 18.70
N ASN A 98 5.67 12.55 19.13
CA ASN A 98 4.96 12.00 20.30
C ASN A 98 4.38 10.61 20.02
N GLU A 99 3.77 10.39 18.85
CA GLU A 99 3.09 9.14 18.52
C GLU A 99 4.06 8.01 18.13
N VAL A 100 5.07 8.31 17.31
CA VAL A 100 6.04 7.31 16.82
C VAL A 100 7.19 7.10 17.80
N MET A 101 7.34 7.99 18.79
CA MET A 101 8.47 7.99 19.75
C MET A 101 9.84 7.97 19.06
N GLU A 102 9.93 8.63 17.91
CA GLU A 102 11.12 8.76 17.07
C GLU A 102 11.25 10.20 16.60
N SER A 103 12.47 10.68 16.33
CA SER A 103 12.66 12.03 15.80
C SER A 103 12.08 12.14 14.39
N SER A 104 11.38 13.24 14.11
CA SER A 104 10.84 13.51 12.78
C SER A 104 11.94 13.59 11.70
N ASP A 105 13.16 13.95 12.08
CA ASP A 105 14.33 13.97 11.20
C ASP A 105 14.82 12.58 10.78
N GLU A 106 14.43 11.53 11.50
CA GLU A 106 14.74 10.12 11.16
C GLU A 106 13.61 9.43 10.38
N LEU A 107 12.52 10.15 10.12
CA LEU A 107 11.34 9.64 9.44
C LEU A 107 11.17 10.26 8.06
N VAL A 108 10.63 9.46 7.13
CA VAL A 108 9.94 9.96 5.95
C VAL A 108 8.46 9.75 6.21
N TYR A 109 7.66 10.80 6.11
CA TYR A 109 6.24 10.71 6.37
C TYR A 109 5.40 11.47 5.34
N ASP A 110 4.14 11.06 5.28
CA ASP A 110 3.10 11.68 4.49
C ASP A 110 1.75 11.48 5.18
N TYR A 111 0.74 12.20 4.72
CA TYR A 111 -0.60 12.10 5.29
C TYR A 111 -1.69 12.33 4.25
N SER A 112 -2.86 11.75 4.52
CA SER A 112 -4.10 11.99 3.77
C SER A 112 -5.15 12.59 4.70
N ILE A 113 -6.00 13.47 4.16
CA ILE A 113 -7.15 13.99 4.89
C ILE A 113 -8.26 12.94 4.82
N LEU A 114 -8.71 12.45 5.98
CA LEU A 114 -9.80 11.47 6.07
C LEU A 114 -11.15 12.17 6.22
N ASN A 115 -11.17 13.25 7.02
CA ASN A 115 -12.38 14.03 7.28
C ASN A 115 -12.01 15.46 7.64
N SER A 116 -12.86 16.42 7.24
CA SER A 116 -12.72 17.82 7.64
C SER A 116 -14.09 18.43 7.84
N ALA A 117 -14.50 18.59 9.10
CA ALA A 117 -15.82 19.09 9.48
C ALA A 117 -15.77 19.81 10.83
N GLY A 118 -16.64 20.81 11.03
CA GLY A 118 -16.78 21.49 12.32
C GLY A 118 -15.51 22.19 12.80
N GLY A 119 -14.67 22.69 11.88
CA GLY A 119 -13.39 23.34 12.21
C GLY A 119 -12.27 22.37 12.61
N LYS A 120 -12.51 21.05 12.52
CA LYS A 120 -11.53 20.00 12.81
C LYS A 120 -11.17 19.22 11.56
N THR A 121 -9.94 18.71 11.52
CA THR A 121 -9.48 17.84 10.43
C THR A 121 -8.85 16.59 11.01
N GLN A 122 -9.34 15.43 10.55
CA GLN A 122 -8.73 14.13 10.82
C GLN A 122 -7.86 13.72 9.65
N ILE A 123 -6.65 13.28 9.95
CA ILE A 123 -5.69 12.81 8.95
C ILE A 123 -5.22 11.39 9.26
N GLY A 124 -5.01 10.59 8.22
CA GLY A 124 -4.25 9.36 8.31
C GLY A 124 -2.80 9.68 8.00
N TYR A 125 -1.89 9.41 8.94
CA TYR A 125 -0.46 9.57 8.70
C TYR A 125 0.19 8.22 8.40
N TYR A 126 1.29 8.29 7.65
CA TYR A 126 2.12 7.15 7.28
C TYR A 126 3.57 7.57 7.41
N SER A 127 4.38 6.77 8.09
CA SER A 127 5.79 7.05 8.29
C SER A 127 6.65 5.80 8.17
N ILE A 128 7.85 5.96 7.61
CA ILE A 128 8.89 4.93 7.49
C ILE A 128 10.22 5.52 7.97
N LYS A 129 11.05 4.71 8.63
CA LYS A 129 12.42 5.11 8.99
C LYS A 129 13.24 5.39 7.73
N LYS A 130 13.98 6.50 7.72
CA LYS A 130 14.85 6.89 6.59
C LYS A 130 15.87 5.81 6.26
N GLU A 131 16.45 5.18 7.27
CA GLU A 131 17.37 4.06 7.10
C GLU A 131 16.73 2.93 6.29
N ARG A 132 15.53 2.50 6.68
CA ARG A 132 14.80 1.44 5.97
C ARG A 132 14.45 1.85 4.54
N MET A 133 13.97 3.07 4.33
CA MET A 133 13.71 3.62 2.99
C MET A 133 14.98 3.59 2.11
N ARG A 134 16.13 3.98 2.68
CA ARG A 134 17.43 3.99 1.99
C ARG A 134 17.85 2.58 1.60
N SER A 135 17.77 1.61 2.52
CA SER A 135 18.06 0.21 2.25
C SER A 135 17.20 -0.34 1.11
N ILE A 136 15.89 -0.12 1.16
CA ILE A 136 14.96 -0.60 0.11
C ILE A 136 15.31 0.01 -1.26
N LEU A 137 15.46 1.34 -1.34
CA LEU A 137 15.80 2.00 -2.60
C LEU A 137 17.18 1.60 -3.13
N GLN A 138 18.14 1.32 -2.23
CA GLN A 138 19.45 0.83 -2.61
C GLN A 138 19.36 -0.55 -3.28
N GLU A 139 18.51 -1.45 -2.80
CA GLU A 139 18.31 -2.78 -3.40
C GLU A 139 17.74 -2.68 -4.82
N PHE A 140 16.70 -1.85 -5.02
CA PHE A 140 16.16 -1.57 -6.35
C PHE A 140 17.20 -0.91 -7.26
N SER A 141 18.00 0.00 -6.69
CA SER A 141 19.06 0.66 -7.43
C SER A 141 20.13 -0.32 -7.93
N MET A 142 20.53 -1.32 -7.11
CA MET A 142 21.52 -2.32 -7.54
C MET A 142 21.07 -3.16 -8.73
N ILE A 143 19.77 -3.23 -9.01
CA ILE A 143 19.21 -3.91 -10.16
C ILE A 143 18.79 -2.95 -11.29
N GLY A 144 19.18 -1.67 -11.20
CA GLY A 144 18.93 -0.66 -12.23
C GLY A 144 17.55 -0.02 -12.18
N ILE A 145 16.79 -0.20 -11.10
CA ILE A 145 15.43 0.33 -10.95
C ILE A 145 15.43 1.50 -9.95
N ASP A 146 14.79 2.60 -10.32
CA ASP A 146 14.51 3.71 -9.41
C ASP A 146 12.99 3.96 -9.32
N PRO A 147 12.32 3.53 -8.22
CA PRO A 147 10.90 3.79 -8.01
C PRO A 147 10.57 5.29 -8.04
N ALA A 148 9.71 5.69 -8.97
CA ALA A 148 9.19 7.06 -9.03
C ALA A 148 8.19 7.35 -7.91
N PHE A 149 7.50 6.30 -7.44
CA PHE A 149 6.54 6.34 -6.34
C PHE A 149 6.84 5.22 -5.36
N VAL A 150 6.77 5.52 -4.08
CA VAL A 150 6.87 4.53 -3.00
C VAL A 150 5.69 4.77 -2.06
N VAL A 151 4.80 3.79 -1.95
CA VAL A 151 3.50 3.94 -1.29
C VAL A 151 3.32 2.89 -0.19
N ALA A 152 2.53 3.20 0.83
CA ALA A 152 2.16 2.22 1.85
C ALA A 152 1.09 1.25 1.34
N ALA A 153 1.21 -0.04 1.67
CA ALA A 153 0.22 -1.06 1.27
C ALA A 153 -1.24 -0.65 1.61
N GLN A 154 -1.47 -0.19 2.83
CA GLN A 154 -2.79 0.27 3.26
C GLN A 154 -3.36 1.41 2.39
N ASN A 155 -2.51 2.35 1.98
CA ASN A 155 -2.95 3.47 1.15
C ASN A 155 -3.17 3.07 -0.31
N ALA A 156 -2.44 2.07 -0.83
CA ALA A 156 -2.57 1.59 -2.21
C ALA A 156 -4.02 1.20 -2.56
N TYR A 157 -4.76 0.66 -1.59
CA TYR A 157 -6.18 0.32 -1.73
C TYR A 157 -7.11 1.53 -1.95
N SER A 158 -6.66 2.75 -1.69
CA SER A 158 -7.46 3.97 -1.91
C SER A 158 -7.90 4.14 -3.36
N GLY A 159 -7.14 3.60 -4.34
CA GLY A 159 -7.55 3.61 -5.75
C GLY A 159 -8.87 2.91 -6.01
N MET A 160 -9.22 1.91 -5.20
CA MET A 160 -10.45 1.14 -5.36
C MET A 160 -11.70 1.94 -4.97
N SER A 161 -11.57 2.96 -4.12
CA SER A 161 -12.72 3.76 -3.64
C SER A 161 -13.59 4.26 -4.80
N ARG A 162 -12.97 4.74 -5.89
CA ARG A 162 -13.73 5.19 -7.04
C ARG A 162 -14.49 4.08 -7.74
N PHE A 163 -13.96 2.87 -7.85
CA PHE A 163 -14.69 1.76 -8.49
C PHE A 163 -15.83 1.26 -7.62
N LEU A 164 -15.54 1.08 -6.34
CA LEU A 164 -16.44 0.46 -5.38
C LEU A 164 -17.60 1.36 -4.98
N PHE A 165 -17.42 2.68 -5.05
CA PHE A 165 -18.43 3.66 -4.67
C PHE A 165 -18.93 4.50 -5.87
N LYS A 166 -18.53 4.18 -7.12
CA LYS A 166 -19.05 4.86 -8.35
C LYS A 166 -20.50 4.52 -8.64
N LYS A 167 -20.95 3.30 -8.32
CA LYS A 167 -22.20 2.76 -8.85
C LYS A 167 -23.45 3.26 -8.12
N GLU A 168 -23.37 3.67 -6.87
CA GLU A 168 -24.54 4.13 -6.12
C GLU A 168 -24.11 5.11 -5.02
N GLY A 169 -25.02 5.98 -4.58
CA GLY A 169 -24.87 6.83 -3.39
C GLY A 169 -24.80 6.03 -2.07
N GLN A 170 -24.11 4.89 -2.08
CA GLN A 170 -23.83 4.04 -0.94
C GLN A 170 -22.96 4.83 0.03
N MET A 171 -23.60 5.32 1.08
CA MET A 171 -22.91 5.74 2.29
C MET A 171 -22.52 4.49 3.06
N GLY A 172 -21.23 4.32 3.33
CA GLY A 172 -20.74 3.18 4.10
C GLY A 172 -19.25 2.96 3.91
N VAL A 173 -18.77 1.86 4.46
CA VAL A 173 -17.36 1.48 4.46
C VAL A 173 -17.23 0.06 3.94
N ARG A 174 -16.23 -0.20 3.10
CA ARG A 174 -15.87 -1.55 2.68
C ARG A 174 -14.61 -1.99 3.40
N LEU A 175 -14.56 -3.25 3.78
CA LEU A 175 -13.39 -3.88 4.39
C LEU A 175 -12.58 -4.58 3.31
N ILE A 176 -11.27 -4.42 3.29
CA ILE A 176 -10.35 -5.20 2.46
C ILE A 176 -9.51 -6.01 3.42
N VAL A 177 -9.39 -7.30 3.14
CA VAL A 177 -8.69 -8.27 3.95
C VAL A 177 -7.60 -8.89 3.08
N ASP A 178 -6.37 -8.47 3.29
CA ASP A 178 -5.22 -8.94 2.54
C ASP A 178 -4.45 -9.93 3.41
N MET A 179 -4.49 -11.21 3.05
CA MET A 179 -3.86 -12.28 3.82
C MET A 179 -2.81 -13.00 2.97
N SER A 180 -1.64 -13.20 3.55
CA SER A 180 -0.60 -14.11 3.08
C SER A 180 -0.27 -15.09 4.19
N ASP A 181 0.65 -16.02 3.94
CA ASP A 181 1.14 -16.98 4.93
C ASP A 181 1.78 -16.33 6.17
N SER A 182 2.17 -15.06 6.07
CA SER A 182 2.92 -14.35 7.13
C SER A 182 2.31 -13.01 7.53
N THR A 183 1.20 -12.61 6.90
CA THR A 183 0.61 -11.29 7.13
C THR A 183 -0.89 -11.33 6.99
N LEU A 184 -1.59 -10.65 7.89
CA LEU A 184 -2.99 -10.28 7.73
C LEU A 184 -3.13 -8.77 7.83
N LEU A 185 -3.72 -8.15 6.82
CA LEU A 185 -3.98 -6.71 6.79
C LEU A 185 -5.46 -6.44 6.59
N LEU A 186 -6.07 -5.74 7.55
CA LEU A 186 -7.43 -5.23 7.48
C LEU A 186 -7.37 -3.75 7.09
N THR A 187 -7.97 -3.39 5.96
CA THR A 187 -8.04 -2.02 5.46
C THR A 187 -9.48 -1.61 5.21
N PHE A 188 -9.92 -0.55 5.86
CA PHE A 188 -11.24 0.04 5.69
C PHE A 188 -11.15 1.20 4.71
N ILE A 189 -12.00 1.18 3.70
CA ILE A 189 -12.10 2.23 2.69
C ILE A 189 -13.53 2.75 2.59
N ASP A 190 -13.68 4.04 2.30
CA ASP A 190 -14.96 4.64 1.95
C ASP A 190 -14.84 5.41 0.62
N SER A 191 -15.85 6.20 0.27
CA SER A 191 -15.86 6.98 -0.97
C SER A 191 -14.75 8.02 -1.07
N SER A 192 -14.08 8.37 0.03
CA SER A 192 -12.94 9.29 0.06
C SER A 192 -11.58 8.58 -0.11
N GLY A 193 -11.52 7.25 0.04
CA GLY A 193 -10.29 6.46 0.00
C GLY A 193 -10.08 5.65 1.28
N PHE A 194 -8.83 5.50 1.69
CA PHE A 194 -8.45 4.90 2.97
C PHE A 194 -9.11 5.63 4.14
N SER A 195 -9.65 4.87 5.10
CA SER A 195 -10.22 5.36 6.36
C SER A 195 -9.42 4.87 7.57
N PHE A 196 -9.09 3.58 7.60
CA PHE A 196 -8.37 2.95 8.71
C PHE A 196 -7.71 1.65 8.25
N GLY A 197 -6.64 1.23 8.93
CA GLY A 197 -6.04 -0.08 8.68
C GLY A 197 -5.25 -0.60 9.86
N ARG A 198 -5.18 -1.92 10.00
CA ARG A 198 -4.32 -2.62 10.96
C ARG A 198 -3.75 -3.88 10.34
N GLY A 199 -2.48 -4.14 10.61
CA GLY A 199 -1.80 -5.38 10.25
C GLY A 199 -1.57 -6.29 11.46
N PHE A 200 -1.40 -7.58 11.17
CA PHE A 200 -0.99 -8.63 12.08
C PHE A 200 0.03 -9.52 11.38
N GLU A 201 1.14 -9.82 12.06
CA GLU A 201 2.17 -10.71 11.54
C GLU A 201 1.82 -12.13 11.94
N ILE A 202 1.83 -13.04 10.96
CA ILE A 202 1.51 -14.44 11.18
C ILE A 202 2.84 -15.19 11.23
N THR A 203 3.11 -15.82 12.37
CA THR A 203 4.30 -16.67 12.51
C THR A 203 3.94 -18.12 12.19
N ASP A 204 2.82 -18.58 12.74
CA ASP A 204 2.24 -19.89 12.45
C ASP A 204 0.71 -19.80 12.44
N LEU A 205 0.13 -19.90 11.24
CA LEU A 205 -1.31 -19.81 11.04
C LEU A 205 -2.11 -20.86 11.84
N ARG A 206 -1.54 -22.04 12.11
CA ARG A 206 -2.24 -23.12 12.82
C ARG A 206 -2.29 -22.84 14.32
N GLU A 207 -1.19 -22.35 14.89
CA GLU A 207 -1.10 -22.05 16.32
C GLU A 207 -1.79 -20.72 16.68
N GLU A 208 -1.80 -19.75 15.75
CA GLU A 208 -2.28 -18.40 16.02
C GLU A 208 -3.77 -18.17 15.66
N ARG A 209 -4.53 -19.23 15.29
CA ARG A 209 -5.93 -19.10 14.83
C ARG A 209 -6.81 -18.26 15.77
N ASP A 210 -6.72 -18.51 17.09
CA ASP A 210 -7.53 -17.81 18.09
C ASP A 210 -7.09 -16.34 18.25
N ILE A 211 -5.78 -16.07 18.09
CA ILE A 211 -5.21 -14.73 18.15
C ILE A 211 -5.67 -13.92 16.93
N ILE A 212 -5.60 -14.52 15.73
CA ILE A 212 -6.08 -13.93 14.48
C ILE A 212 -7.58 -13.63 14.56
N ARG A 213 -8.39 -14.57 15.09
CA ARG A 213 -9.82 -14.34 15.33
C ARG A 213 -10.05 -13.11 16.22
N ASN A 214 -9.35 -13.04 17.35
CA ASN A 214 -9.47 -11.91 18.29
C ASN A 214 -8.99 -10.59 17.66
N PHE A 215 -7.93 -10.63 16.86
CA PHE A 215 -7.42 -9.47 16.12
C PHE A 215 -8.48 -8.93 15.14
N ILE A 216 -9.10 -9.80 14.32
CA ILE A 216 -10.13 -9.40 13.37
C ILE A 216 -11.33 -8.79 14.11
N ARG A 217 -11.86 -9.51 15.11
CA ARG A 217 -13.03 -9.08 15.87
C ARG A 217 -12.80 -7.74 16.57
N SER A 218 -11.70 -7.59 17.29
CA SER A 218 -11.38 -6.35 18.02
C SER A 218 -11.14 -5.18 17.06
N THR A 219 -10.52 -5.41 15.90
CA THR A 219 -10.29 -4.38 14.88
C THR A 219 -11.60 -3.88 14.26
N ILE A 220 -12.52 -4.79 13.93
CA ILE A 220 -13.85 -4.43 13.40
C ILE A 220 -14.67 -3.67 14.45
N GLN A 221 -14.66 -4.15 15.71
CA GLN A 221 -15.36 -3.47 16.81
C GLN A 221 -14.80 -2.06 17.06
N TYR A 222 -13.48 -1.92 17.11
CA TYR A 222 -12.81 -0.63 17.25
C TYR A 222 -13.21 0.33 16.12
N TYR A 223 -13.21 -0.16 14.87
CA TYR A 223 -13.61 0.66 13.73
C TYR A 223 -15.07 1.11 13.83
N ARG A 224 -16.00 0.21 14.17
CA ARG A 224 -17.43 0.55 14.35
C ARG A 224 -17.63 1.63 15.43
N MET A 225 -16.96 1.49 16.58
CA MET A 225 -17.03 2.49 17.66
C MET A 225 -16.50 3.85 17.22
N ARG A 226 -15.41 3.87 16.44
CA ARG A 226 -14.74 5.09 16.00
C ARG A 226 -15.49 5.80 14.88
N ALA A 227 -15.79 5.08 13.80
CA ALA A 227 -16.26 5.68 12.56
C ALA A 227 -17.74 6.06 12.59
N LYS A 228 -18.55 5.41 13.45
CA LYS A 228 -20.02 5.53 13.44
C LYS A 228 -20.64 5.34 12.04
N LYS A 229 -19.96 4.57 11.19
CA LYS A 229 -20.38 4.21 9.84
C LYS A 229 -20.61 2.71 9.80
N ASP A 230 -21.64 2.29 9.10
CA ASP A 230 -21.87 0.88 8.85
C ASP A 230 -20.81 0.33 7.88
N ILE A 231 -20.30 -0.85 8.21
CA ILE A 231 -19.49 -1.64 7.30
C ILE A 231 -20.47 -2.32 6.36
N LEU A 232 -20.39 -1.97 5.08
CA LEU A 232 -21.19 -2.57 4.02
C LEU A 232 -20.85 -4.07 3.94
N ASN A 233 -21.82 -4.88 3.50
CA ASN A 233 -21.67 -6.32 3.36
C ASN A 233 -20.62 -6.76 2.31
N THR A 234 -19.90 -5.83 1.69
CA THR A 234 -18.86 -6.14 0.71
C THR A 234 -17.47 -5.94 1.29
N PHE A 235 -16.69 -7.01 1.26
CA PHE A 235 -15.25 -7.01 1.52
C PHE A 235 -14.51 -7.65 0.35
N ILE A 236 -13.19 -7.51 0.35
CA ILE A 236 -12.31 -8.00 -0.71
C ILE A 236 -11.24 -8.84 -0.04
N VAL A 237 -11.10 -10.09 -0.45
CA VAL A 237 -9.97 -10.91 -0.02
C VAL A 237 -8.86 -10.73 -1.04
N ALA A 238 -7.79 -10.08 -0.62
CA ALA A 238 -6.56 -9.94 -1.39
C ALA A 238 -5.48 -10.90 -0.84
N GLY A 239 -4.47 -11.20 -1.65
CA GLY A 239 -3.37 -12.06 -1.25
C GLY A 239 -3.59 -13.55 -1.53
N GLU A 240 -2.76 -14.40 -0.92
CA GLU A 240 -2.64 -15.85 -1.22
C GLU A 240 -3.07 -16.75 -0.05
N GLY A 241 -3.58 -16.16 1.04
CA GLY A 241 -3.93 -16.89 2.27
C GLY A 241 -5.14 -17.82 2.16
N ASP A 242 -5.39 -18.59 3.23
CA ASP A 242 -6.52 -19.51 3.34
C ASP A 242 -7.87 -18.74 3.40
N ILE A 243 -8.51 -18.65 2.23
CA ILE A 243 -9.76 -17.92 2.02
C ILE A 243 -10.91 -18.49 2.83
N GLU A 244 -11.06 -19.81 2.88
CA GLU A 244 -12.17 -20.46 3.57
C GLU A 244 -12.07 -20.22 5.07
N PHE A 245 -10.85 -20.35 5.61
CA PHE A 245 -10.56 -20.01 6.99
C PHE A 245 -10.90 -18.54 7.28
N LEU A 246 -10.42 -17.62 6.44
CA LEU A 246 -10.66 -16.19 6.62
C LEU A 246 -12.15 -15.83 6.55
N ALA A 247 -12.88 -16.42 5.61
CA ALA A 247 -14.31 -16.21 5.47
C ALA A 247 -15.06 -16.64 6.74
N SER A 248 -14.67 -17.77 7.34
CA SER A 248 -15.27 -18.23 8.60
C SER A 248 -15.04 -17.25 9.75
N LEU A 249 -13.83 -16.71 9.89
CA LEU A 249 -13.50 -15.73 10.93
C LEU A 249 -14.24 -14.40 10.75
N LEU A 250 -14.42 -13.95 9.52
CA LEU A 250 -15.16 -12.73 9.20
C LEU A 250 -16.65 -12.89 9.52
N GLN A 251 -17.24 -14.06 9.23
CA GLN A 251 -18.63 -14.37 9.61
C GLN A 251 -18.82 -14.33 11.13
N GLU A 252 -17.90 -14.95 11.89
CA GLU A 252 -17.90 -14.88 13.36
C GLU A 252 -17.77 -13.44 13.89
N ALA A 253 -17.05 -12.58 13.17
CA ALA A 253 -16.93 -11.15 13.49
C ALA A 253 -18.15 -10.30 13.06
N GLY A 254 -19.19 -10.94 12.53
CA GLY A 254 -20.43 -10.29 12.09
C GLY A 254 -20.34 -9.66 10.70
N ILE A 255 -19.56 -10.24 9.80
CA ILE A 255 -19.52 -9.94 8.36
C ILE A 255 -20.09 -11.14 7.59
N PRO A 256 -21.41 -11.17 7.30
CA PRO A 256 -22.11 -12.39 6.88
C PRO A 256 -21.72 -12.92 5.48
N ASP A 257 -21.40 -12.03 4.53
CA ASP A 257 -21.16 -12.40 3.13
C ASP A 257 -19.68 -12.67 2.80
N ALA A 258 -18.91 -13.15 3.79
CA ALA A 258 -17.45 -13.28 3.80
C ALA A 258 -16.78 -14.14 2.70
N THR A 259 -17.54 -14.70 1.76
CA THR A 259 -17.05 -15.64 0.73
C THR A 259 -16.69 -14.97 -0.61
N ARG A 260 -17.01 -13.69 -0.79
CA ARG A 260 -16.72 -12.97 -2.03
C ARG A 260 -15.27 -12.45 -2.08
N LEU A 261 -14.46 -13.07 -2.93
CA LEU A 261 -13.04 -12.75 -3.11
C LEU A 261 -12.83 -11.36 -3.71
N ILE A 262 -13.52 -11.08 -4.81
CA ILE A 262 -13.36 -9.87 -5.58
C ILE A 262 -14.75 -9.38 -6.02
N PRO A 263 -15.09 -8.08 -5.86
CA PRO A 263 -16.36 -7.53 -6.33
C PRO A 263 -16.55 -7.68 -7.85
N ASP A 264 -17.80 -7.76 -8.33
CA ASP A 264 -18.10 -7.93 -9.76
C ASP A 264 -17.51 -6.82 -10.62
N GLU A 265 -17.32 -5.64 -10.05
CA GLU A 265 -16.69 -4.49 -10.69
C GLU A 265 -15.27 -4.79 -11.20
N PHE A 266 -14.60 -5.82 -10.66
CA PHE A 266 -13.27 -6.25 -11.06
C PHE A 266 -13.27 -7.42 -12.04
N ILE A 267 -14.40 -8.11 -12.24
CA ILE A 267 -14.51 -9.22 -13.21
C ILE A 267 -13.97 -8.84 -14.59
N PRO A 268 -14.23 -7.63 -15.14
CA PRO A 268 -13.71 -7.26 -16.45
C PRO A 268 -12.18 -7.20 -16.55
N TYR A 269 -11.48 -7.18 -15.42
CA TYR A 269 -10.02 -7.04 -15.37
C TYR A 269 -9.29 -8.37 -15.17
N ASP A 270 -9.99 -9.47 -14.89
CA ASP A 270 -9.39 -10.81 -14.68
C ASP A 270 -8.18 -10.77 -13.73
N ILE A 271 -8.41 -10.22 -12.54
CA ILE A 271 -7.40 -9.99 -11.50
C ILE A 271 -7.48 -11.11 -10.48
N GLU A 272 -6.36 -11.78 -10.23
CA GLU A 272 -6.22 -12.71 -9.12
C GLU A 272 -6.05 -11.95 -7.78
N PRO A 273 -6.48 -12.52 -6.65
CA PRO A 273 -6.45 -11.87 -5.33
C PRO A 273 -5.11 -11.21 -4.95
N GLN A 274 -3.97 -11.84 -5.27
CA GLN A 274 -2.63 -11.32 -4.98
C GLN A 274 -2.28 -10.05 -5.77
N PHE A 275 -2.93 -9.81 -6.91
CA PHE A 275 -2.75 -8.64 -7.76
C PHE A 275 -3.77 -7.52 -7.50
N VAL A 276 -4.67 -7.68 -6.52
CA VAL A 276 -5.62 -6.61 -6.14
C VAL A 276 -4.88 -5.36 -5.65
N ILE A 277 -3.84 -5.49 -4.82
CA ILE A 277 -3.11 -4.32 -4.30
C ILE A 277 -2.24 -3.62 -5.35
N PRO A 278 -1.46 -4.31 -6.22
CA PRO A 278 -0.80 -3.64 -7.35
C PRO A 278 -1.80 -2.96 -8.30
N PHE A 279 -2.92 -3.60 -8.59
CA PHE A 279 -3.95 -3.00 -9.43
C PHE A 279 -4.54 -1.75 -8.79
N SER A 280 -4.83 -1.80 -7.49
CA SER A 280 -5.33 -0.65 -6.72
C SER A 280 -4.37 0.52 -6.76
N ALA A 281 -3.06 0.29 -6.62
CA ALA A 281 -2.04 1.33 -6.75
C ALA A 281 -1.96 1.90 -8.19
N ALA A 282 -2.08 1.05 -9.21
CA ALA A 282 -2.11 1.48 -10.61
C ALA A 282 -3.30 2.42 -10.87
N VAL A 283 -4.47 2.04 -10.38
CA VAL A 283 -5.68 2.85 -10.44
C VAL A 283 -5.48 4.15 -9.67
N ALA A 284 -4.97 4.07 -8.45
CA ALA A 284 -4.76 5.22 -7.61
C ALA A 284 -3.87 6.25 -8.32
N ARG A 285 -2.82 5.78 -9.02
CA ARG A 285 -1.91 6.62 -9.80
C ARG A 285 -2.59 7.38 -10.94
N VAL A 286 -3.56 6.77 -11.61
CA VAL A 286 -4.30 7.39 -12.74
C VAL A 286 -5.42 8.30 -12.25
N GLU A 287 -6.12 7.86 -11.21
CA GLU A 287 -7.37 8.48 -10.79
C GLU A 287 -7.16 9.52 -9.68
N LEU A 288 -6.34 9.22 -8.68
CA LEU A 288 -6.21 10.09 -7.51
C LEU A 288 -5.30 11.29 -7.82
N THR A 289 -5.64 12.41 -7.21
CA THR A 289 -4.77 13.57 -7.27
C THR A 289 -3.48 13.28 -6.50
N LYS A 290 -2.39 13.99 -6.85
CA LYS A 290 -1.12 13.92 -6.08
C LYS A 290 -1.30 14.17 -4.57
N ARG A 291 -2.38 14.83 -4.15
CA ARG A 291 -2.67 15.15 -2.75
C ARG A 291 -3.35 14.01 -1.99
N GLN A 292 -3.89 13.02 -2.69
CA GLN A 292 -4.58 11.87 -2.12
C GLN A 292 -3.71 10.61 -2.12
N LEU A 293 -2.65 10.60 -2.93
CA LEU A 293 -1.64 9.55 -2.97
C LEU A 293 -0.57 9.83 -1.93
N ILE A 294 -0.41 8.90 -1.00
CA ILE A 294 0.77 8.85 -0.15
C ILE A 294 1.98 8.53 -1.02
N ASN A 295 3.04 9.30 -0.89
CA ASN A 295 4.30 9.01 -1.57
C ASN A 295 5.50 9.35 -0.69
N PHE A 296 6.32 8.35 -0.37
CA PHE A 296 7.54 8.49 0.42
C PHE A 296 8.74 9.03 -0.40
N ARG A 297 8.61 9.26 -1.71
CA ARG A 297 9.67 9.92 -2.52
C ARG A 297 9.70 11.43 -2.25
N LYS A 298 10.15 11.80 -1.05
CA LYS A 298 10.22 13.18 -0.52
C LYS A 298 11.56 13.45 0.17
N GLY A 299 11.87 14.73 0.41
CA GLY A 299 13.11 15.14 1.07
C GLY A 299 14.35 14.66 0.33
N GLU A 300 15.23 13.93 1.01
CA GLU A 300 16.42 13.32 0.41
C GLU A 300 16.11 12.19 -0.59
N PHE A 301 14.89 11.64 -0.56
CA PHE A 301 14.45 10.53 -1.42
C PHE A 301 13.60 10.99 -2.62
N ILE A 302 13.67 12.26 -3.02
CA ILE A 302 12.96 12.75 -4.20
C ILE A 302 13.42 11.99 -5.46
N TYR A 303 12.46 11.55 -6.26
CA TYR A 303 12.73 11.00 -7.60
C TYR A 303 13.27 12.07 -8.53
N ARG A 304 14.46 11.82 -9.11
CA ARG A 304 15.15 12.77 -10.00
C ARG A 304 15.11 12.37 -11.48
N GLY A 305 14.40 11.30 -11.83
CA GLY A 305 14.38 10.77 -13.18
C GLY A 305 15.58 9.87 -13.50
N GLU A 306 15.46 9.12 -14.59
CA GLU A 306 16.45 8.11 -15.03
C GLU A 306 17.85 8.69 -15.25
N TYR A 307 17.96 9.95 -15.72
CA TYR A 307 19.24 10.56 -16.09
C TYR A 307 20.14 10.88 -14.89
N GLU A 308 19.59 11.52 -13.86
CA GLU A 308 20.34 11.83 -12.62
C GLU A 308 20.73 10.55 -11.88
N TYR A 309 19.87 9.54 -11.94
CA TYR A 309 20.12 8.22 -11.38
C TYR A 309 21.30 7.52 -12.07
N LEU A 310 21.29 7.45 -13.41
CA LEU A 310 22.38 6.88 -14.19
C LEU A 310 23.70 7.63 -13.96
N LYS A 311 23.65 8.96 -13.88
CA LYS A 311 24.82 9.80 -13.56
C LYS A 311 25.41 9.46 -12.19
N GLY A 312 24.57 9.23 -11.17
CA GLY A 312 25.01 8.81 -9.84
C GLY A 312 25.69 7.45 -9.83
N GLN A 313 25.17 6.47 -10.59
CA GLN A 313 25.80 5.15 -10.74
C GLN A 313 27.14 5.23 -11.47
N LEU A 314 27.21 6.00 -12.57
CA LEU A 314 28.44 6.16 -13.34
C LEU A 314 29.56 6.81 -12.51
N ILE A 315 29.25 7.83 -11.71
CA ILE A 315 30.20 8.44 -10.77
C ILE A 315 30.66 7.42 -9.71
N LYS A 316 29.74 6.61 -9.17
CA LYS A 316 30.07 5.57 -8.18
C LYS A 316 31.05 4.51 -8.70
N TYR A 317 31.01 4.21 -10.00
CA TYR A 317 31.93 3.28 -10.66
C TYR A 317 33.14 3.96 -11.32
N GLY A 318 33.37 5.25 -11.07
CA GLY A 318 34.51 5.99 -11.62
C GLY A 318 34.45 6.21 -13.13
N ILE A 319 33.28 6.04 -13.74
CA ILE A 319 33.06 6.30 -15.16
C ILE A 319 32.73 7.80 -15.29
N GLY A 320 33.67 8.55 -15.86
CA GLY A 320 33.48 9.98 -16.12
C GLY A 320 32.30 10.22 -17.05
N VAL A 321 31.28 10.92 -16.56
CA VAL A 321 30.15 11.39 -17.37
C VAL A 321 30.53 12.76 -17.93
N VAL A 322 30.85 12.83 -19.23
CA VAL A 322 31.13 14.08 -19.95
C VAL A 322 29.83 14.75 -20.37
#